data_AF-A0A6A7ZRK2-F1
#
_entry.id   AF-A0A6A7ZRK2-F1
#
_cell.length_a   1.000
_cell.length_b   1.000
_cell.length_c   1.000
_cell.angle_alpha   90.00
_cell.angle_beta   90.00
_cell.angle_gamma   90.00
#
_symmetry.space_group_name_H-M   'P 1'
#
loop_
_entity.id
_entity.type
_entity.pdbx_description
1 polymer ?
#
loop_
_entity_poly.entity_id
_entity_poly.type
_entity_poly.pdbx_seq_one_letter_code
_entity_poly.pdbx_strand_id
1 'polypeptide(L)'
;MLECHTIQSLISIRGWKPMSTGKKWEPIDSAPRDWTDVLLFDPAYPHDHRTVFEGYFDAETEAWLSAEGETVSPTHWQPLPEPPAQGGDESPPPHS
;
A
#
# COMPACT_ATOMS: atom_id res chain seq x y z
N MET A 1 4.06 -4.24 42.83
CA MET A 1 4.97 -3.44 42.00
C MET A 1 6.07 -4.37 41.52
N LEU A 2 6.07 -4.73 40.23
CA LEU A 2 7.20 -5.39 39.60
C LEU A 2 7.33 -4.87 38.17
N GLU A 3 8.50 -4.34 37.88
CA GLU A 3 8.94 -3.74 36.63
C GLU A 3 9.30 -4.86 35.62
N CYS A 4 8.77 -4.78 34.40
CA CYS A 4 9.18 -5.64 33.29
C CYS A 4 10.44 -5.08 32.64
N HIS A 5 11.59 -5.67 32.98
CA HIS A 5 12.85 -5.47 32.27
C HIS A 5 13.02 -6.49 31.14
N THR A 6 13.47 -5.98 30.00
CA THR A 6 14.38 -6.63 29.03
C THR A 6 13.83 -7.75 28.14
N ILE A 7 13.54 -7.40 26.89
CA ILE A 7 13.78 -8.30 25.74
C ILE A 7 14.52 -7.51 24.66
N GLN A 8 15.84 -7.67 24.60
CA GLN A 8 16.60 -7.53 23.36
C GLN A 8 17.19 -8.90 23.01
N SER A 9 17.44 -9.10 21.71
CA SER A 9 18.03 -10.27 21.04
C SER A 9 17.10 -11.45 20.73
N LEU A 10 16.65 -11.50 19.47
CA LEU A 10 16.56 -12.73 18.65
C LEU A 10 16.26 -12.39 17.17
N ILE A 11 17.15 -11.66 16.50
CA ILE A 11 17.10 -11.49 15.04
C ILE A 11 18.46 -11.88 14.46
N SER A 12 18.77 -13.18 14.48
CA SER A 12 19.97 -13.71 13.81
C SER A 12 19.80 -15.18 13.44
N ILE A 13 18.77 -15.50 12.64
CA ILE A 13 18.74 -16.74 11.85
C ILE A 13 17.68 -16.62 10.76
N ARG A 14 18.11 -16.78 9.50
CA ARG A 14 17.36 -16.71 8.22
C ARG A 14 17.16 -15.31 7.65
N GLY A 15 18.11 -14.86 6.82
CA GLY A 15 17.88 -14.15 5.54
C GLY A 15 16.85 -13.02 5.44
N TRP A 16 16.39 -12.45 6.54
CA TRP A 16 15.39 -11.40 6.55
C TRP A 16 16.08 -10.10 6.12
N LYS A 17 15.88 -9.72 4.86
CA LYS A 17 15.97 -8.31 4.51
C LYS A 17 14.77 -7.62 5.19
N PRO A 18 14.96 -6.58 6.02
CA PRO A 18 13.83 -5.72 6.37
C PRO A 18 13.20 -5.27 5.06
N MET A 19 11.94 -5.64 4.82
CA MET A 19 11.18 -5.13 3.70
C MET A 19 11.30 -3.61 3.76
N SER A 20 11.87 -3.04 2.70
CA SER A 20 12.26 -1.63 2.64
C SER A 20 11.10 -0.75 3.12
N THR A 21 11.38 0.03 4.16
CA THR A 21 10.71 1.29 4.55
C THR A 21 9.34 1.49 3.90
N GLY A 22 8.27 1.04 4.56
CA GLY A 22 6.91 1.19 4.06
C GLY A 22 6.68 2.59 3.51
N LYS A 23 6.27 2.68 2.24
CA LYS A 23 5.91 3.94 1.58
C LYS A 23 4.94 4.68 2.51
N LYS A 24 5.27 5.94 2.83
CA LYS A 24 4.45 6.76 3.71
C LYS A 24 3.32 7.36 2.89
N TRP A 25 2.16 7.51 3.52
CA TRP A 25 1.10 8.34 2.97
C TRP A 25 1.59 9.77 2.84
N GLU A 26 1.34 10.37 1.68
CA GLU A 26 1.67 11.75 1.36
C GLU A 26 0.40 12.57 1.08
N PRO A 27 0.42 13.90 1.28
CA PRO A 27 -0.69 14.77 0.92
C PRO A 27 -1.05 14.63 -0.56
N ILE A 28 -2.34 14.67 -0.89
CA ILE A 28 -2.80 14.51 -2.29
C ILE A 28 -2.19 15.52 -3.27
N ASP A 29 -1.83 16.72 -2.79
CA ASP A 29 -1.21 17.75 -3.62
C ASP A 29 0.18 17.38 -4.16
N SER A 30 0.88 16.41 -3.54
CA SER A 30 2.17 15.89 -4.02
C SER A 30 2.04 14.71 -4.98
N ALA A 31 0.81 14.23 -5.22
CA ALA A 31 0.57 13.05 -6.02
C ALA A 31 0.91 13.26 -7.51
N PRO A 32 1.36 12.21 -8.21
CA PRO A 32 1.61 12.26 -9.64
C PRO A 32 0.30 12.57 -10.39
N ARG A 33 0.39 13.48 -11.38
CA ARG A 33 -0.73 13.89 -12.25
C ARG A 33 -0.54 13.45 -13.71
N ASP A 34 0.32 12.47 -13.91
CA ASP A 34 0.74 11.93 -15.20
C ASP A 34 0.05 10.60 -15.53
N TRP A 35 -1.18 10.42 -15.05
CA TRP A 35 -1.98 9.18 -15.19
C TRP A 35 -1.39 7.94 -14.48
N THR A 36 -0.41 8.12 -13.60
CA THR A 36 0.10 7.02 -12.76
C THR A 36 -0.97 6.54 -11.77
N ASP A 37 -1.22 5.22 -11.74
CA ASP A 37 -2.08 4.60 -10.73
C ASP A 37 -1.46 4.65 -9.33
N VAL A 38 -2.27 5.04 -8.36
CA VAL A 38 -1.88 5.21 -6.96
C VAL A 38 -2.95 4.65 -6.02
N LEU A 39 -2.56 4.36 -4.78
CA LEU A 39 -3.52 4.17 -3.71
C LEU A 39 -3.94 5.54 -3.19
N LEU A 40 -5.25 5.76 -3.13
CA LEU A 40 -5.89 6.96 -2.62
C LEU A 40 -6.50 6.68 -1.25
N PHE A 41 -6.51 7.69 -0.39
CA PHE A 41 -7.26 7.70 0.85
C PHE A 41 -8.30 8.83 0.84
N ASP A 42 -9.57 8.45 0.80
CA ASP A 42 -10.71 9.36 0.85
C ASP A 42 -11.63 8.97 2.02
N PRO A 43 -11.67 9.76 3.10
CA PRO A 43 -12.50 9.47 4.28
C PRO A 43 -14.00 9.66 4.02
N ALA A 44 -14.38 10.33 2.92
CA ALA A 44 -15.77 10.58 2.55
C ALA A 44 -16.26 9.65 1.42
N TYR A 45 -15.43 8.72 0.95
CA TYR A 45 -15.80 7.82 -0.14
C TYR A 45 -17.02 6.96 0.26
N PRO A 46 -18.13 7.02 -0.49
CA PRO A 46 -19.41 6.47 -0.06
C PRO A 46 -19.53 4.95 -0.21
N HIS A 47 -18.60 4.29 -0.91
CA HIS A 47 -18.67 2.85 -1.20
C HIS A 47 -18.11 1.99 -0.07
N ASP A 48 -18.91 1.01 0.35
CA ASP A 48 -18.54 -0.19 1.12
C ASP A 48 -17.65 0.01 2.36
N HIS A 49 -17.71 1.18 2.99
CA HIS A 49 -16.86 1.54 4.14
C HIS A 49 -15.35 1.50 3.85
N ARG A 50 -14.94 1.50 2.57
CA ARG A 50 -13.53 1.48 2.17
C ARG A 50 -13.05 2.90 1.99
N THR A 51 -12.13 3.32 2.86
CA THR A 51 -11.50 4.64 2.76
C THR A 51 -10.22 4.62 1.92
N VAL A 52 -9.75 3.44 1.50
CA VAL A 52 -8.53 3.26 0.70
C VAL A 52 -8.84 2.42 -0.53
N PHE A 53 -8.42 2.90 -1.69
CA PHE A 53 -8.68 2.27 -3.00
C PHE A 53 -7.68 2.75 -4.06
N GLU A 54 -7.68 2.14 -5.23
CA GLU A 54 -6.86 2.52 -6.38
C GLU A 54 -7.53 3.64 -7.21
N GLY A 55 -6.73 4.55 -7.75
CA GLY A 55 -7.19 5.58 -8.68
C GLY A 55 -6.05 6.37 -9.32
N TYR A 56 -6.41 7.36 -10.13
CA TYR A 56 -5.48 8.19 -10.89
C TYR A 56 -6.02 9.62 -11.06
N PHE A 57 -5.15 10.54 -11.46
CA PHE A 57 -5.56 11.90 -11.83
C PHE A 57 -5.84 11.96 -13.33
N ASP A 58 -7.05 12.38 -13.70
CA ASP A 58 -7.39 12.68 -15.08
C ASP A 58 -7.16 14.16 -15.37
N ALA A 59 -6.20 14.43 -16.26
CA ALA A 59 -5.85 15.77 -16.69
C ALA A 59 -6.90 16.41 -17.63
N GLU A 60 -7.77 15.63 -18.28
CA GLU A 60 -8.83 16.16 -19.13
C GLU A 60 -9.97 16.77 -18.29
N THR A 61 -10.39 16.06 -17.23
CA THR A 61 -11.43 16.55 -16.31
C THR A 61 -10.90 17.32 -15.11
N GLU A 62 -9.57 17.43 -14.97
CA GLU A 62 -8.87 18.01 -13.81
C GLU A 62 -9.34 17.42 -12.45
N ALA A 63 -9.54 16.11 -12.39
CA ALA A 63 -10.13 15.43 -11.24
C ALA A 63 -9.43 14.11 -10.89
N TRP A 64 -9.52 13.72 -9.62
CA TRP A 64 -9.15 12.39 -9.18
C TRP A 64 -10.30 11.42 -9.46
N LEU A 65 -9.96 10.28 -10.07
CA LEU A 65 -10.91 9.23 -10.41
C LEU A 65 -10.55 7.93 -9.69
N SER A 66 -11.56 7.18 -9.25
CA SER A 66 -11.39 5.77 -8.85
C SER A 66 -11.09 4.91 -10.07
N ALA A 67 -10.61 3.68 -9.86
CA ALA A 67 -10.46 2.70 -10.94
C ALA A 67 -11.77 2.39 -11.71
N GLU A 68 -12.93 2.71 -11.13
CA GLU A 68 -14.26 2.58 -11.75
C GLU A 68 -14.69 3.84 -12.53
N GLY A 69 -13.86 4.88 -12.56
CA GLY A 69 -14.11 6.14 -13.25
C GLY A 69 -14.96 7.14 -12.45
N GLU A 70 -15.17 6.92 -11.16
CA GLU A 70 -15.94 7.83 -10.31
C GLU A 70 -15.07 8.99 -9.81
N THR A 71 -15.61 10.21 -9.81
CA THR A 71 -14.92 11.35 -9.23
C THR A 71 -14.83 11.26 -7.70
N VAL A 72 -13.63 11.41 -7.16
CA VAL A 72 -13.32 11.27 -5.73
C VAL A 72 -12.58 12.50 -5.20
N SER A 73 -12.53 12.67 -3.88
CA SER A 73 -11.87 13.80 -3.22
C SER A 73 -10.85 13.31 -2.18
N PRO A 74 -9.82 12.56 -2.61
CA PRO A 74 -8.87 11.97 -1.69
C PRO A 74 -8.03 13.04 -0.99
N THR A 75 -7.62 12.74 0.23
CA THR A 75 -6.79 13.63 1.05
C THR A 75 -5.31 13.23 1.03
N HIS A 76 -5.03 11.95 0.80
CA HIS A 76 -3.69 11.40 0.80
C HIS A 76 -3.53 10.33 -0.28
N TRP A 77 -2.28 10.07 -0.65
CA TRP A 77 -1.92 9.02 -1.60
C TRP A 77 -0.69 8.23 -1.15
N GLN A 78 -0.48 7.08 -1.75
CA GLN A 78 0.81 6.39 -1.79
C GLN A 78 0.95 5.66 -3.14
N PRO A 79 2.18 5.40 -3.62
CA PRO A 79 2.34 4.61 -4.84
C PRO A 79 1.89 3.17 -4.60
N LEU A 80 1.42 2.48 -5.64
CA LEU A 80 1.08 1.06 -5.57
C LEU A 80 2.27 0.23 -5.03
N PRO A 81 2.01 -0.82 -4.23
CA PRO A 81 3.05 -1.76 -3.82
C PRO A 81 3.58 -2.51 -5.04
N GLU A 82 4.85 -2.95 -4.98
CA GLU A 82 5.38 -3.85 -5.99
C GLU A 82 4.59 -5.17 -5.96
N PRO A 83 4.35 -5.81 -7.13
CA PRO A 83 3.72 -7.12 -7.15
C PRO A 83 4.58 -8.13 -6.37
N PRO A 84 3.97 -9.16 -5.77
CA PRO A 84 4.73 -10.20 -5.10
C PRO A 84 5.71 -10.85 -6.09
N ALA A 85 6.89 -11.22 -5.60
CA ALA A 85 7.81 -12.04 -6.37
C ALA A 85 7.10 -13.34 -6.77
N GLN A 86 7.14 -13.72 -8.06
CA GLN A 86 6.54 -14.95 -8.55
C GLN A 86 6.99 -16.12 -7.67
N GLY A 87 6.03 -16.88 -7.13
CA GLY A 87 6.28 -18.03 -6.27
C GLY A 87 7.08 -19.10 -7.01
N GLY A 88 8.41 -19.05 -6.88
CA GLY A 88 9.32 -20.16 -7.17
C GLY A 88 9.57 -21.03 -5.94
N ASP A 89 8.53 -21.31 -5.14
CA ASP A 89 8.64 -22.22 -3.99
C ASP A 89 7.30 -22.95 -3.78
N GLU A 90 6.88 -23.68 -4.81
CA GLU A 90 6.04 -24.86 -4.63
C GLU A 90 6.91 -26.05 -5.01
N SER A 91 7.82 -26.46 -4.12
CA SER A 91 8.32 -27.84 -4.19
C SER A 91 7.13 -28.75 -3.90
N PRO A 92 6.72 -29.64 -4.82
CA PRO A 92 5.69 -30.62 -4.48
C PRO A 92 6.18 -31.43 -3.27
N PRO A 93 5.28 -31.76 -2.31
CA PRO A 93 5.67 -32.54 -1.14
C PRO A 93 6.31 -33.85 -1.60
N PRO A 94 7.40 -34.32 -0.94
CA PRO A 94 8.03 -35.57 -1.32
C PRO A 94 6.98 -36.69 -1.22
N HIS A 95 6.61 -37.26 -2.37
CA HIS A 95 5.81 -38.47 -2.43
C HIS A 95 6.57 -39.55 -1.65
N SER A 96 5.92 -40.07 -0.61
CA SER A 96 6.36 -41.25 0.15
C SER A 96 5.75 -42.51 -0.45
#